data_AF-A0A9X1TIA9-F1
#
_entry.id   AF-A0A9X1TIA9-F1
#
_cell.length_a   1.000
_cell.length_b   1.000
_cell.length_c   1.000
_cell.angle_alpha   90.00
_cell.angle_beta   90.00
_cell.angle_gamma   90.00
#
_symmetry.space_group_name_H-M   'P 1'
#
loop_
_entity.id
_entity.type
_entity.pdbx_description
1 polymer ?
#
loop_
_entity_poly.entity_id
_entity_poly.type
_entity_poly.pdbx_seq_one_letter_code
_entity_poly.pdbx_strand_id
1 'polypeptide(L)' 'MNLNTVGLTAREKEIVRLIKVGKTYKVIAEQLFISERTVSKHVQNVFEKLGVSNRVELLNRLDIWESG' A
#
# COMPACT_ATOMS: atom_id res chain seq x y z
N MET A 1 -13.88 -4.54 -6.06
CA MET A 1 -13.72 -4.80 -4.60
C MET A 1 -13.18 -3.53 -3.98
N ASN A 2 -13.82 -2.97 -2.97
CA ASN A 2 -13.42 -1.70 -2.37
C ASN A 2 -12.17 -1.91 -1.49
N LEU A 3 -11.24 -0.95 -1.34
CA LEU A 3 -10.12 -1.06 -0.38
C LEU A 3 -10.59 -1.36 1.07
N ASN A 4 -11.85 -1.08 1.37
CA ASN A 4 -12.51 -1.48 2.63
C ASN A 4 -12.79 -2.98 2.76
N THR A 5 -12.89 -3.74 1.65
CA THR A 5 -13.25 -5.17 1.69
C THR A 5 -12.08 -6.10 2.02
N VAL A 6 -10.83 -5.60 1.99
CA VAL A 6 -9.62 -6.41 2.19
C VAL A 6 -9.07 -6.36 3.63
N GLY A 7 -9.77 -5.71 4.56
CA GLY A 7 -9.34 -5.66 5.97
C GLY A 7 -8.01 -4.93 6.20
N LEU A 8 -7.65 -3.98 5.31
CA LEU A 8 -6.50 -3.12 5.52
C LEU A 8 -6.77 -2.18 6.72
N THR A 9 -5.78 -2.05 7.59
CA THR A 9 -5.76 -1.06 8.66
C THR A 9 -5.66 0.35 8.08
N ALA A 10 -5.94 1.36 8.90
CA ALA A 10 -5.82 2.77 8.48
C ALA A 10 -4.41 3.10 7.95
N ARG A 11 -3.36 2.65 8.65
CA ARG A 11 -1.97 2.87 8.24
C ARG A 11 -1.62 2.17 6.93
N GLU A 12 -2.08 0.95 6.73
CA GLU A 12 -1.87 0.23 5.47
C GLU A 12 -2.56 0.94 4.30
N LYS A 13 -3.77 1.48 4.50
CA LYS A 13 -4.48 2.28 3.49
C LYS A 13 -3.73 3.57 3.14
N GLU A 14 -3.20 4.29 4.12
CA GLU A 14 -2.36 5.47 3.91
C GLU A 14 -1.12 5.13 3.07
N ILE A 15 -0.40 4.06 3.44
CA ILE A 15 0.81 3.63 2.73
C ILE A 15 0.47 3.25 1.28
N VAL A 16 -0.59 2.47 1.06
CA VAL A 16 -1.05 2.07 -0.27
C VAL A 16 -1.39 3.29 -1.14
N ARG A 17 -2.08 4.29 -0.58
CA ARG A 17 -2.39 5.55 -1.29
C ARG A 17 -1.12 6.28 -1.72
N LEU A 18 -0.14 6.38 -0.82
CA LEU A 18 1.13 7.05 -1.13
C LEU A 18 1.96 6.29 -2.18
N ILE A 19 1.95 4.96 -2.15
CA ILE A 19 2.59 4.13 -3.19
C ILE A 19 1.92 4.33 -4.55
N LYS A 20 0.58 4.43 -4.57
CA LYS A 20 -0.22 4.64 -5.78
C LYS A 20 0.14 5.96 -6.46
N VAL A 21 0.33 7.04 -5.71
CA VAL A 21 0.78 8.33 -6.26
C VAL A 21 2.28 8.37 -6.57
N GLY A 22 2.97 7.22 -6.53
CA GLY A 22 4.37 7.09 -6.94
C GLY A 22 5.40 7.42 -5.87
N LYS A 23 5.02 7.65 -4.59
CA LYS A 23 6.01 7.92 -3.53
C LYS A 23 6.92 6.71 -3.29
N THR A 24 8.17 6.99 -2.94
CA THR A 24 9.14 5.99 -2.50
C THR A 24 8.96 5.70 -1.00
N TYR A 25 9.47 4.56 -0.53
CA TYR A 25 9.37 4.19 0.88
C TYR A 25 10.00 5.22 1.81
N LYS A 26 11.08 5.87 1.38
CA LYS A 26 11.69 7.02 2.06
C LYS A 26 10.71 8.17 2.27
N VAL A 27 10.05 8.63 1.21
CA VAL A 27 9.11 9.76 1.31
C VAL A 27 7.90 9.37 2.16
N ILE A 28 7.43 8.13 2.06
CA ILE A 28 6.34 7.62 2.90
C ILE A 28 6.75 7.60 4.36
N ALA A 29 7.96 7.13 4.66
CA ALA A 29 8.52 7.08 6.00
C ALA A 29 8.57 8.48 6.63
N GLU A 30 9.05 9.46 5.87
CA GLU A 30 9.08 10.87 6.28
C GLU A 30 7.68 11.45 6.51
N GLN A 31 6.73 11.22 5.59
CA GLN A 31 5.36 11.73 5.73
C GLN A 31 4.59 11.12 6.90
N LEU A 32 4.87 9.84 7.21
CA LEU A 32 4.19 9.11 8.27
C LEU A 32 4.95 9.13 9.60
N PHE A 33 6.10 9.82 9.67
CA PHE A 33 6.98 9.90 10.84
C PHE A 33 7.38 8.51 11.38
N ILE A 34 7.72 7.58 10.49
CA ILE A 34 8.17 6.22 10.80
C ILE A 34 9.44 5.89 10.02
N SER A 35 10.10 4.77 10.33
CA SER A 35 11.28 4.31 9.58
C SER A 35 10.89 3.63 8.26
N GLU A 36 11.77 3.67 7.25
CA GLU A 36 11.59 2.93 5.99
C GLU A 36 11.39 1.42 6.21
N ARG A 37 12.04 0.86 7.22
CA ARG A 37 11.84 -0.54 7.66
C ARG A 37 10.39 -0.80 8.07
N THR A 38 9.78 0.14 8.80
CA THR A 38 8.39 0.05 9.24
C THR A 38 7.44 0.16 8.05
N VAL A 39 7.71 1.08 7.12
CA VAL A 39 6.98 1.14 5.84
C VAL A 39 7.05 -0.20 5.11
N SER A 40 8.26 -0.76 4.93
CA SER A 40 8.45 -2.04 4.27
C SER A 40 7.67 -3.17 4.95
N LYS A 41 7.61 -3.19 6.28
CA LYS A 41 6.82 -4.17 7.06
C LYS A 41 5.32 -4.03 6.77
N HIS A 42 4.80 -2.80 6.78
CA HIS A 42 3.40 -2.56 6.44
C HIS A 42 3.09 -2.94 4.98
N VAL A 43 4.01 -2.66 4.05
CA VAL A 43 3.84 -3.06 2.64
C VAL A 43 3.83 -4.57 2.48
N GLN A 44 4.68 -5.32 3.20
CA GLN A 44 4.61 -6.78 3.23
C GLN A 44 3.26 -7.28 3.73
N ASN A 45 2.75 -6.73 4.85
CA ASN A 45 1.44 -7.14 5.35
C ASN A 45 0.32 -6.83 4.34
N VAL A 46 0.41 -5.68 3.65
CA VAL A 46 -0.51 -5.32 2.56
C VAL A 46 -0.44 -6.33 1.42
N PHE A 47 0.77 -6.74 1.02
CA PHE A 47 1.00 -7.73 -0.01
C PHE A 47 0.36 -9.07 0.34
N GLU A 48 0.57 -9.55 1.56
CA GLU A 48 -0.04 -10.79 2.05
C GLU A 48 -1.57 -10.70 2.07
N LYS A 49 -2.13 -9.58 2.57
CA LYS A 49 -3.59 -9.37 2.61
C LYS A 49 -4.23 -9.29 1.23
N LEU A 50 -3.52 -8.71 0.26
CA LEU A 50 -4.01 -8.54 -1.10
C LEU A 50 -3.72 -9.74 -2.01
N GLY A 51 -2.89 -10.67 -1.54
CA GLY A 51 -2.40 -11.81 -2.32
C GLY A 51 -1.51 -11.37 -3.48
N VAL A 52 -0.71 -10.31 -3.28
CA VAL A 52 0.22 -9.79 -4.30
C VAL A 52 1.66 -9.96 -3.87
N SER A 53 2.57 -10.17 -4.83
CA SER A 53 3.98 -10.47 -4.53
C SER A 53 4.93 -9.30 -4.79
N ASN A 54 4.48 -8.27 -5.51
CA ASN A 54 5.34 -7.14 -5.87
C ASN A 54 4.56 -5.82 -6.05
N ARG A 55 5.30 -4.71 -6.12
CA ARG A 55 4.74 -3.36 -6.28
C ARG A 55 3.90 -3.21 -7.56
N VAL A 56 4.31 -3.83 -8.66
CA VAL A 56 3.58 -3.73 -9.95
C VAL A 56 2.23 -4.41 -9.84
N GLU A 57 2.19 -5.60 -9.25
CA GLU A 57 0.97 -6.37 -9.02
C GLU A 57 0.05 -5.68 -8.02
N LEU A 58 0.61 -5.06 -6.98
CA LEU A 58 -0.13 -4.14 -6.10
C LEU A 58 -0.77 -3.02 -6.92
N LEU A 59 0.00 -2.29 -7.72
CA LEU A 59 -0.52 -1.17 -8.52
C LEU A 59 -1.61 -1.62 -9.51
N ASN A 60 -1.41 -2.73 -10.21
CA ASN A 60 -2.42 -3.32 -11.08
C ASN A 60 -3.72 -3.63 -10.32
N ARG A 61 -3.60 -4.21 -9.11
CA ARG A 61 -4.79 -4.48 -8.27
C ARG A 61 -5.49 -3.20 -7.82
N LEU A 62 -4.76 -2.12 -7.56
CA LEU A 62 -5.32 -0.81 -7.20
C LEU A 62 -5.95 -0.08 -8.38
N ASP A 63 -5.45 -0.28 -9.60
CA ASP A 63 -5.94 0.36 -10.82
C ASP A 63 -7.27 -0.24 -11.28
N ILE A 64 -7.40 -1.58 -11.19
CA ILE A 64 -8.66 -2.31 -11.40
C ILE A 64 -9.79 -1.79 -10.48
N TRP A 65 -9.47 -1.09 -9.40
CA TRP A 65 -10.44 -0.55 -8.44
C TRP A 65 -10.92 0.87 -8.71
N GLU A 66 -10.34 1.63 -9.64
CA GLU A 66 -10.84 2.98 -9.99
C GLU A 66 -11.63 3.02 -11.30
N SER A 67 -11.61 1.94 -12.09
CA SER A 67 -12.35 1.85 -13.34
C SER A 67 -13.79 1.29 -13.21
N GLY A 68 -14.35 1.24 -11.99
CA GLY A 68 -15.73 0.79 -11.75
C GLY A 68 -16.37 1.48 -10.57
#